data_AF-A0AAW2MZA9-F1
#
_entry.id   AF-A0AAW2MZA9-F1
#
_cell.length_a   1.000
_cell.length_b   1.000
_cell.length_c   1.000
_cell.angle_alpha   90.00
_cell.angle_beta   90.00
_cell.angle_gamma   90.00
#
_symmetry.space_group_name_H-M   'P 1'
#
loop_
_entity.id
_entity.type
_entity.pdbx_description
1 polymer ?
#
loop_
_entity_poly.entity_id
_entity_poly.type
_entity_poly.pdbx_seq_one_letter_code
_entity_poly.pdbx_strand_id
1 'polypeptide(L)'
;MLLSLLTPITRTVSTSSRRFFSARRVNPQMSSESLSLIQKRKHANFRVINVSGFKTDLMEIPSHDPALHVLFIPGNPGVISFYTDFLELLYESLGGTASVTGKPFNSTALSHEPRNWESGRLFSLQEQIDHKIRKQAPDARLEVEREGHTHAFSCSEAGSVWVAQHVSSLIKSYIQTAKSYQSRM
;
A
#
# COMPACT_ATOMS: atom_id res chain seq x y z
N MET A 1 -52.04 31.59 -1.64
CA MET A 1 -51.70 30.79 -2.84
C MET A 1 -50.90 31.68 -3.77
N LEU A 2 -49.59 31.44 -3.88
CA LEU A 2 -48.69 32.13 -4.80
C LEU A 2 -47.76 31.07 -5.39
N LEU A 3 -47.79 30.93 -6.72
CA LEU A 3 -46.90 30.07 -7.50
C LEU A 3 -45.54 30.77 -7.66
N SER A 4 -44.45 30.06 -7.37
CA SER A 4 -43.12 30.42 -7.85
C SER A 4 -42.36 29.16 -8.29
N LEU A 5 -42.18 29.04 -9.59
CA LEU A 5 -41.28 28.10 -10.27
C LEU A 5 -39.83 28.54 -10.03
N LEU A 6 -38.98 27.65 -9.52
CA LEU A 6 -37.53 27.82 -9.56
C LEU A 6 -36.87 26.48 -9.98
N THR A 7 -36.02 26.61 -10.99
CA THR A 7 -35.31 25.60 -11.78
C THR A 7 -34.28 24.78 -11.01
N PRO A 8 -33.92 23.57 -11.46
CA PRO A 8 -32.83 22.80 -10.88
C PRO A 8 -31.47 23.40 -11.25
N ILE A 9 -30.67 23.77 -10.25
CA ILE A 9 -29.28 24.17 -10.43
C ILE A 9 -28.45 22.90 -10.63
N THR A 10 -28.06 22.63 -11.87
CA THR A 10 -26.93 21.76 -12.19
C THR A 10 -25.63 22.49 -11.79
N ARG A 11 -24.84 21.93 -10.86
CA ARG A 11 -23.44 22.32 -10.68
C ARG A 11 -22.53 21.17 -11.07
N THR A 12 -21.86 21.40 -12.19
CA THR A 12 -20.76 20.64 -12.77
C THR A 12 -19.50 20.72 -11.92
N VAL A 13 -18.80 19.58 -11.89
CA VAL A 13 -17.35 19.35 -11.83
C VAL A 13 -16.55 20.23 -10.85
N SER A 14 -16.15 19.63 -9.73
CA SER A 14 -14.93 20.03 -9.02
C SER A 14 -13.84 18.98 -9.29
N THR A 15 -12.95 19.30 -10.23
CA THR A 15 -11.65 18.62 -10.34
C THR A 15 -10.83 18.96 -9.09
N SER A 16 -10.69 18.01 -8.17
CA SER A 16 -9.74 18.14 -7.07
C SER A 16 -8.32 18.21 -7.63
N SER A 17 -7.76 19.42 -7.66
CA SER A 17 -6.35 19.66 -7.93
C SER A 17 -5.48 18.83 -6.99
N ARG A 18 -4.75 17.87 -7.57
CA ARG A 18 -3.69 17.13 -6.87
C ARG A 18 -2.60 18.12 -6.48
N ARG A 19 -2.47 18.42 -5.19
CA ARG A 19 -1.26 19.05 -4.65
C ARG A 19 -0.17 17.98 -4.63
N PHE A 20 0.63 17.92 -5.68
CA PHE A 20 1.87 17.17 -5.68
C PHE A 20 2.84 17.84 -4.71
N PHE A 21 3.00 17.30 -3.51
CA PHE A 21 4.16 17.58 -2.69
C PHE A 21 5.33 16.78 -3.25
N SER A 22 5.97 17.31 -4.29
CA SER A 22 7.26 16.80 -4.77
C SER A 22 8.34 17.28 -3.80
N ALA A 23 8.70 16.45 -2.82
CA ALA A 23 9.88 16.66 -2.00
C ALA A 23 11.13 16.36 -2.86
N ARG A 24 11.55 17.36 -3.63
CA ARG A 24 12.69 17.28 -4.54
C ARG A 24 14.01 17.29 -3.74
N ARG A 25 14.42 16.15 -3.18
CA ARG A 25 15.83 15.90 -2.85
C ARG A 25 16.39 14.92 -3.89
N VAL A 26 16.86 15.50 -5.00
CA VAL A 26 17.58 14.76 -6.04
C VAL A 26 19.03 14.61 -5.58
N ASN A 27 19.49 13.37 -5.41
CA ASN A 27 20.91 13.06 -5.29
C ASN A 27 21.51 12.99 -6.71
N PRO A 28 22.65 13.62 -7.04
CA PRO A 28 23.10 13.77 -8.44
C PRO A 28 23.68 12.51 -9.08
N GLN A 29 23.80 11.41 -8.35
CA GLN A 29 24.36 10.16 -8.86
C GLN A 29 23.26 9.11 -8.96
N MET A 30 22.67 8.92 -10.15
CA MET A 30 22.34 7.61 -10.74
C MET A 30 21.53 7.76 -12.06
N SER A 31 21.71 6.77 -12.93
CA SER A 31 21.63 6.78 -14.40
C SER A 31 20.23 6.90 -15.04
N SER A 32 20.20 7.27 -16.33
CA SER A 32 18.99 7.55 -17.12
C SER A 32 18.08 6.34 -17.42
N GLU A 33 18.48 5.13 -17.05
CA GLU A 33 17.71 3.90 -17.36
C GLU A 33 16.39 3.83 -16.58
N SER A 34 16.33 4.40 -15.37
CA SER A 34 15.15 4.43 -14.51
C SER A 34 13.99 5.25 -15.08
N LEU A 35 14.26 6.22 -15.96
CA LEU A 35 13.24 7.15 -16.49
C LEU A 35 12.28 6.48 -17.49
N SER A 36 12.71 5.43 -18.19
CA SER A 36 11.90 4.76 -19.21
C SER A 36 10.81 3.84 -18.65
N LEU A 37 10.99 3.35 -17.41
CA LEU A 37 10.00 2.55 -16.68
C LEU A 37 8.83 3.39 -16.15
N ILE A 38 9.06 4.69 -15.93
CA ILE A 38 8.09 5.60 -15.31
C ILE A 38 6.90 5.91 -16.23
N GLN A 39 7.09 5.88 -17.56
CA GLN A 39 6.04 6.26 -18.51
C GLN A 39 4.96 5.19 -18.78
N LYS A 40 5.10 3.97 -18.26
CA LYS A 40 4.16 2.86 -18.51
C LYS A 40 3.46 2.30 -17.26
N ARG A 41 3.64 2.92 -16.09
CA ARG A 41 3.10 2.36 -14.85
C ARG A 41 1.58 2.33 -14.87
N LYS A 42 1.02 1.19 -14.47
CA LYS A 42 -0.41 1.04 -14.25
C LYS A 42 -0.77 1.87 -13.03
N HIS A 43 -1.38 3.03 -13.25
CA HIS A 43 -1.75 3.92 -12.16
C HIS A 43 -2.67 3.21 -11.17
N ALA A 44 -2.23 3.15 -9.92
CA ALA A 44 -3.06 2.62 -8.85
C ALA A 44 -4.37 3.40 -8.73
N ASN A 45 -5.44 2.66 -8.45
CA ASN A 45 -6.74 3.24 -8.19
C ASN A 45 -6.84 3.62 -6.71
N PHE A 46 -7.25 4.84 -6.43
CA PHE A 46 -7.48 5.32 -5.07
C PHE A 46 -8.97 5.54 -4.83
N ARG A 47 -9.48 4.96 -3.75
CA ARG A 47 -10.89 5.10 -3.35
C ARG A 47 -10.95 5.32 -1.85
N VAL A 48 -11.85 6.20 -1.41
CA VAL A 48 -12.19 6.30 0.00
C VAL A 48 -13.39 5.38 0.23
N ILE A 49 -13.23 4.40 1.11
CA ILE A 49 -14.29 3.45 1.48
C ILE A 49 -14.69 3.64 2.93
N ASN A 50 -15.93 3.27 3.25
CA ASN A 50 -16.39 3.20 4.63
C ASN A 50 -16.15 1.78 5.17
N VAL A 51 -15.29 1.65 6.17
CA VAL A 51 -15.05 0.40 6.91
C VAL A 51 -15.51 0.61 8.34
N SER A 52 -16.60 -0.05 8.72
CA SER A 52 -17.15 0.02 10.09
C SER A 52 -17.44 1.44 10.59
N GLY A 53 -17.88 2.35 9.72
CA GLY A 53 -18.14 3.76 10.03
C GLY A 53 -16.96 4.70 9.79
N PHE A 54 -15.77 4.17 9.47
CA PHE A 54 -14.56 4.97 9.28
C PHE A 54 -14.22 5.12 7.80
N LYS A 55 -13.91 6.36 7.39
CA LYS A 55 -13.36 6.64 6.07
C LYS A 55 -11.92 6.14 6.00
N THR A 56 -11.66 5.24 5.07
CA THR A 56 -10.37 4.57 4.88
C THR A 56 -9.95 4.73 3.44
N ASP A 57 -8.74 5.24 3.22
CA ASP A 57 -8.14 5.31 1.88
C ASP A 57 -7.77 3.90 1.42
N LEU A 58 -8.21 3.47 0.26
CA LEU A 58 -7.87 2.19 -0.33
C LEU A 58 -7.11 2.44 -1.62
N MET A 59 -6.00 1.73 -1.80
CA MET A 59 -5.21 1.71 -3.02
C MET A 59 -5.31 0.33 -3.66
N GLU A 60 -5.65 0.25 -4.95
CA GLU A 60 -5.86 -1.02 -5.64
C GLU A 60 -5.16 -1.02 -7.00
N ILE A 61 -4.46 -2.12 -7.31
CA ILE A 61 -3.91 -2.42 -8.63
C ILE A 61 -4.46 -3.80 -9.03
N PRO A 62 -5.58 -3.85 -9.79
CA PRO A 62 -6.20 -5.13 -10.15
C PRO A 62 -5.38 -5.86 -11.22
N SER A 63 -5.21 -7.17 -11.09
CA SER A 63 -4.83 -8.05 -12.21
C SER A 63 -6.09 -8.61 -12.88
N HIS A 64 -6.06 -8.82 -14.20
CA HIS A 64 -7.18 -9.40 -14.94
C HIS A 64 -7.40 -10.88 -14.58
N ASP A 65 -6.31 -11.61 -14.37
CA ASP A 65 -6.31 -13.02 -13.96
C ASP A 65 -5.26 -13.21 -12.85
N PRO A 66 -5.61 -12.91 -11.59
CA PRO A 66 -4.65 -12.92 -10.49
C PRO A 66 -4.29 -14.35 -10.07
N ALA A 67 -3.02 -14.72 -10.22
CA ALA A 67 -2.47 -15.94 -9.63
C ALA A 67 -2.28 -15.82 -8.10
N LEU A 68 -2.21 -14.59 -7.58
CA LEU A 68 -2.09 -14.29 -6.15
C LEU A 68 -2.66 -12.89 -5.83
N HIS A 69 -2.95 -12.66 -4.55
CA HIS A 69 -3.37 -11.36 -4.03
C HIS A 69 -2.39 -10.87 -2.97
N VAL A 70 -1.82 -9.66 -3.17
CA VAL A 70 -0.94 -9.00 -2.21
C VAL A 70 -1.74 -8.01 -1.40
N LEU A 71 -1.90 -8.27 -0.10
CA LEU A 71 -2.45 -7.30 0.85
C LEU A 71 -1.29 -6.55 1.53
N PHE A 72 -1.18 -5.25 1.28
CA PHE A 72 -0.20 -4.39 1.91
C PHE A 72 -0.80 -3.56 3.05
N ILE A 73 -0.15 -3.60 4.21
CA ILE A 73 -0.54 -2.88 5.41
C ILE A 73 0.62 -1.97 5.83
N PRO A 74 0.51 -0.64 5.65
CA PRO A 74 1.59 0.29 5.94
C PRO A 74 1.91 0.32 7.44
N GLY A 75 3.12 0.81 7.76
CA GLY A 75 3.56 1.12 9.12
C GLY A 75 2.74 2.26 9.74
N ASN A 76 3.10 2.69 10.95
CA ASN A 76 2.56 3.91 11.55
C ASN A 76 3.51 5.08 11.20
N PRO A 77 3.05 6.19 10.57
CA PRO A 77 1.67 6.52 10.19
C PRO A 77 1.16 5.74 8.98
N GLY A 78 -0.05 5.20 9.09
CA GLY A 78 -0.66 4.38 8.04
C GLY A 78 -1.25 5.24 6.93
N VAL A 79 -0.42 5.88 6.10
CA VAL A 79 -0.88 6.65 4.93
C VAL A 79 -0.47 5.90 3.68
N ILE A 80 -1.46 5.33 2.98
CA ILE A 80 -1.18 4.39 1.88
C ILE A 80 -0.53 5.04 0.66
N SER A 81 -0.85 6.31 0.37
CA SER A 81 -0.33 7.02 -0.79
C SER A 81 1.20 7.21 -0.77
N PHE A 82 1.84 7.13 0.39
CA PHE A 82 3.31 7.17 0.47
C PHE A 82 3.96 5.95 -0.16
N TYR A 83 3.25 4.83 -0.27
CA TYR A 83 3.79 3.56 -0.77
C TYR A 83 3.46 3.32 -2.23
N THR A 84 2.96 4.33 -2.95
CA THR A 84 2.49 4.20 -4.33
C THR A 84 3.56 3.62 -5.25
N ASP A 85 4.73 4.26 -5.28
CA ASP A 85 5.83 3.84 -6.17
C ASP A 85 6.28 2.41 -5.88
N PHE A 86 6.43 2.06 -4.60
CA PHE A 86 6.77 0.70 -4.18
C PHE A 86 5.73 -0.33 -4.64
N LEU A 87 4.43 -0.06 -4.46
CA LEU A 87 3.38 -1.02 -4.79
C LEU A 87 3.19 -1.20 -6.29
N GLU A 88 3.35 -0.14 -7.08
CA GLU A 88 3.37 -0.23 -8.55
C GLU A 88 4.59 -1.02 -9.03
N LEU A 89 5.78 -0.77 -8.47
CA LEU A 89 6.99 -1.54 -8.78
C LEU A 89 6.87 -3.01 -8.36
N LEU A 90 6.21 -3.29 -7.24
CA LEU A 90 5.95 -4.66 -6.80
C LEU A 90 5.02 -5.39 -7.77
N TYR A 91 3.94 -4.73 -8.22
CA TYR A 91 3.03 -5.27 -9.24
C TYR A 91 3.78 -5.63 -10.54
N GLU A 92 4.63 -4.72 -11.02
CA GLU A 92 5.45 -4.94 -12.21
C GLU A 92 6.47 -6.07 -12.00
N SER A 93 7.11 -6.11 -10.84
CA SER A 93 8.09 -7.16 -10.49
C SER A 93 7.46 -8.55 -10.39
N LEU A 94 6.14 -8.63 -10.11
CA LEU A 94 5.34 -9.85 -10.14
C LEU A 94 4.75 -10.16 -11.54
N GLY A 95 5.20 -9.44 -12.58
CA GLY A 95 4.79 -9.65 -13.97
C GLY A 95 3.33 -9.24 -14.23
N GLY A 96 2.74 -8.42 -13.37
CA GLY A 96 1.35 -8.00 -13.47
C GLY A 96 0.31 -9.10 -13.21
N THR A 97 0.74 -10.26 -12.70
CA THR A 97 -0.09 -11.44 -12.41
C THR A 97 -0.66 -11.46 -10.99
N ALA A 98 -0.31 -10.47 -10.17
CA ALA A 98 -0.81 -10.31 -8.83
C ALA A 98 -1.79 -9.13 -8.76
N SER A 99 -2.90 -9.29 -8.06
CA SER A 99 -3.69 -8.14 -7.61
C SER A 99 -3.05 -7.57 -6.35
N VAL A 100 -2.90 -6.24 -6.27
CA VAL A 100 -2.31 -5.58 -5.11
C VAL A 100 -3.34 -4.66 -4.47
N THR A 101 -3.55 -4.82 -3.16
CA THR A 101 -4.44 -3.98 -2.36
C THR A 101 -3.68 -3.41 -1.18
N GLY A 102 -3.59 -2.09 -1.11
CA GLY A 102 -3.05 -1.34 0.00
C GLY A 102 -4.16 -0.74 0.86
N LYS A 103 -4.15 -1.03 2.15
CA LYS A 103 -5.09 -0.43 3.11
C LYS A 103 -4.33 0.13 4.33
N PRO A 104 -4.54 1.39 4.72
CA PRO A 104 -4.02 1.92 5.95
C PRO A 104 -4.69 1.18 7.11
N PHE A 105 -3.90 0.79 8.09
CA PHE A 105 -4.47 0.31 9.34
C PHE A 105 -4.86 1.54 10.16
N ASN A 106 -6.15 1.90 10.11
CA ASN A 106 -6.67 2.72 11.17
C ASN A 106 -6.74 1.84 12.42
N SER A 107 -5.85 2.06 13.37
CA SER A 107 -6.01 1.57 14.75
C SER A 107 -7.18 2.27 15.44
N THR A 108 -8.34 2.34 14.78
CA THR A 108 -9.60 2.93 15.22
C THR A 108 -10.83 2.13 14.76
N ALA A 109 -10.79 1.38 13.64
CA ALA A 109 -11.96 0.58 13.22
C ALA A 109 -12.06 -0.81 13.87
N LEU A 110 -10.95 -1.39 14.36
CA LEU A 110 -10.92 -2.70 15.05
C LEU A 110 -10.21 -2.63 16.42
N SER A 111 -10.02 -1.42 16.93
CA SER A 111 -9.57 -1.15 18.29
C SER A 111 -10.71 -0.48 19.04
N HIS A 112 -11.66 -1.27 19.51
CA HIS A 112 -12.39 -0.93 20.72
C HIS A 112 -11.46 -1.07 21.94
N GLU A 113 -10.33 -0.37 21.91
CA GLU A 113 -9.60 0.00 23.12
C GLU A 113 -9.40 1.51 23.07
N PRO A 114 -9.90 2.24 24.08
CA PRO A 114 -9.57 3.65 24.28
C PRO A 114 -8.05 3.79 24.21
N ARG A 115 -7.54 4.53 23.22
CA ARG A 115 -6.10 4.64 23.02
C ARG A 115 -5.45 5.30 24.24
N ASN A 116 -4.47 4.63 24.82
CA ASN A 116 -3.45 5.19 25.72
C ASN A 116 -2.47 6.14 24.99
N TRP A 117 -2.93 6.96 24.02
CA TRP A 117 -2.07 7.97 23.39
C TRP A 117 -1.59 9.02 24.42
N GLU A 118 -2.33 9.18 25.53
CA GLU A 118 -1.98 9.99 26.69
C GLU A 118 -0.71 9.51 27.44
N SER A 119 -0.30 8.26 27.24
CA SER A 119 0.88 7.70 27.92
C SER A 119 2.22 7.94 27.22
N GLY A 120 2.22 8.44 25.98
CA GLY A 120 3.45 8.67 25.20
C GLY A 120 4.28 7.40 24.89
N ARG A 121 3.77 6.21 25.21
CA ARG A 121 4.48 4.94 25.01
C ARG A 121 4.64 4.62 23.53
N LEU A 122 5.88 4.46 23.08
CA LEU A 122 6.19 3.96 21.75
C LEU A 122 6.09 2.42 21.75
N PHE A 123 5.31 1.85 20.83
CA PHE A 123 5.26 0.40 20.63
C PHE A 123 6.52 -0.08 19.91
N SER A 124 7.15 -1.12 20.45
CA SER A 124 8.22 -1.85 19.78
C SER A 124 7.74 -2.43 18.44
N LEU A 125 8.70 -2.72 17.55
CA LEU A 125 8.41 -3.36 16.27
C LEU A 125 7.64 -4.67 16.46
N GLN A 126 8.04 -5.49 17.46
CA GLN A 126 7.36 -6.75 17.74
C GLN A 126 5.92 -6.53 18.19
N GLU A 127 5.65 -5.56 19.07
CA GLU A 127 4.27 -5.23 19.47
C GLU A 127 3.42 -4.77 18.28
N GLN A 128 4.01 -4.01 17.35
CA GLN A 128 3.33 -3.57 16.13
C GLN A 128 3.04 -4.74 15.18
N ILE A 129 4.00 -5.65 15.00
CA ILE A 129 3.84 -6.87 14.20
C ILE A 129 2.76 -7.76 14.81
N ASP A 130 2.87 -8.05 16.10
CA ASP A 130 1.95 -8.90 16.84
C ASP A 130 0.51 -8.38 16.81
N HIS A 131 0.33 -7.06 16.97
CA HIS A 131 -0.98 -6.43 16.89
C HIS A 131 -1.63 -6.62 15.52
N LYS A 132 -0.83 -6.59 14.44
CA LYS A 132 -1.32 -6.75 13.06
C LYS A 132 -1.54 -8.21 12.69
N ILE A 133 -0.62 -9.11 13.04
CA ILE A 133 -0.67 -10.53 12.67
C ILE A 133 -1.74 -11.26 13.48
N ARG A 134 -1.74 -11.15 14.82
CA ARG A 134 -2.69 -11.89 15.68
C ARG A 134 -4.15 -11.57 15.34
N LYS A 135 -4.43 -10.34 14.93
CA LYS A 135 -5.79 -9.90 14.60
C LYS A 135 -6.23 -10.22 13.17
N GLN A 136 -5.30 -10.28 12.21
CA GLN A 136 -5.68 -10.31 10.78
C GLN A 136 -5.25 -11.56 10.04
N ALA A 137 -4.18 -12.21 10.48
CA ALA A 137 -3.64 -13.38 9.80
C ALA A 137 -2.88 -14.28 10.79
N PRO A 138 -3.58 -14.91 11.75
CA PRO A 138 -2.95 -15.75 12.77
C PRO A 138 -2.16 -16.93 12.15
N ASP A 139 -2.55 -17.38 10.96
CA ASP A 139 -1.90 -18.48 10.24
C ASP A 139 -0.85 -18.00 9.21
N ALA A 140 -0.57 -16.70 9.13
CA ALA A 140 0.45 -16.20 8.21
C ALA A 140 1.85 -16.65 8.64
N ARG A 141 2.65 -17.11 7.68
CA ARG A 141 4.09 -17.28 7.87
C ARG A 141 4.73 -15.91 8.06
N LEU A 142 5.52 -15.78 9.12
CA LEU A 142 6.21 -14.53 9.46
C LEU A 142 7.64 -14.56 8.96
N GLU A 143 7.98 -13.61 8.09
CA GLU A 143 9.36 -13.24 7.77
C GLU A 143 9.62 -11.80 8.21
N VAL A 144 10.77 -11.59 8.85
CA VAL A 144 11.17 -10.27 9.36
C VAL A 144 12.49 -9.89 8.72
N GLU A 145 12.45 -8.89 7.84
CA GLU A 145 13.63 -8.28 7.25
C GLU A 145 14.35 -7.39 8.28
N ARG A 146 15.67 -7.55 8.44
CA ARG A 146 16.48 -6.89 9.47
C ARG A 146 17.70 -6.13 8.93
N GLU A 147 17.95 -6.18 7.62
CA GLU A 147 19.15 -5.61 6.98
C GLU A 147 19.15 -4.06 6.90
N GLY A 148 18.31 -3.38 7.69
CA GLY A 148 18.55 -1.98 8.04
C GLY A 148 18.04 -0.93 7.04
N HIS A 149 17.20 -1.31 6.07
CA HIS A 149 16.51 -0.31 5.26
C HIS A 149 15.54 0.48 6.13
N THR A 150 15.84 1.77 6.28
CA THR A 150 14.99 2.67 7.07
C THR A 150 13.56 2.70 6.51
N HIS A 151 12.57 2.92 7.38
CA HIS A 151 11.15 3.07 7.04
C HIS A 151 10.88 4.10 5.92
N ALA A 152 11.86 4.94 5.61
CA ALA A 152 11.88 5.90 4.52
C ALA A 152 12.18 5.28 3.14
N PHE A 153 12.18 3.95 2.99
CA PHE A 153 12.38 3.32 1.67
C PHE A 153 11.42 3.88 0.61
N SER A 154 10.18 4.16 1.01
CA SER A 154 9.13 4.73 0.16
C SER A 154 9.31 6.23 -0.12
N CYS A 155 10.24 6.90 0.57
CA CYS A 155 10.57 8.30 0.33
C CYS A 155 11.53 8.50 -0.85
N SER A 156 12.05 7.41 -1.44
CA SER A 156 12.95 7.46 -2.59
C SER A 156 12.60 6.40 -3.61
N GLU A 157 12.89 6.68 -4.88
CA GLU A 157 12.70 5.71 -5.96
C GLU A 157 13.60 4.49 -5.75
N ALA A 158 14.89 4.69 -5.47
CA ALA A 158 15.84 3.60 -5.25
C ALA A 158 15.43 2.68 -4.09
N GLY A 159 14.95 3.25 -2.98
CA GLY A 159 14.42 2.47 -1.86
C GLY A 159 13.17 1.67 -2.25
N SER A 160 12.25 2.27 -3.01
CA SER A 160 11.06 1.59 -3.50
C SER A 160 11.39 0.44 -4.46
N VAL A 161 12.34 0.64 -5.37
CA VAL A 161 12.83 -0.39 -6.31
C VAL A 161 13.46 -1.56 -5.55
N TRP A 162 14.37 -1.27 -4.63
CA TRP A 162 15.06 -2.31 -3.87
C TRP A 162 14.06 -3.18 -3.08
N VAL A 163 13.13 -2.56 -2.35
CA VAL A 163 12.13 -3.30 -1.55
C VAL A 163 11.18 -4.08 -2.45
N ALA A 164 10.75 -3.53 -3.58
CA ALA A 164 9.91 -4.25 -4.54
C ALA A 164 10.60 -5.49 -5.09
N GLN A 165 11.88 -5.38 -5.47
CA GLN A 165 12.67 -6.50 -5.95
C GLN A 165 12.84 -7.58 -4.86
N HIS A 166 13.24 -7.18 -3.66
CA HIS A 166 13.41 -8.07 -2.52
C HIS A 166 12.11 -8.83 -2.21
N VAL A 167 10.99 -8.13 -2.02
CA VAL A 167 9.69 -8.74 -1.72
C VAL A 167 9.21 -9.65 -2.86
N SER A 168 9.40 -9.25 -4.12
CA SER A 168 9.02 -10.08 -5.26
C SER A 168 9.83 -11.38 -5.34
N SER A 169 11.12 -11.34 -4.97
CA SER A 169 11.99 -12.51 -4.92
C SER A 169 11.50 -13.50 -3.86
N LEU A 170 11.16 -13.01 -2.66
CA LEU A 170 10.59 -13.82 -1.59
C LEU A 170 9.30 -14.50 -2.03
N ILE A 171 8.34 -13.74 -2.56
CA ILE A 171 7.05 -14.28 -3.04
C ILE A 171 7.28 -15.37 -4.11
N LYS A 172 8.16 -15.13 -5.08
CA LYS A 172 8.46 -16.11 -6.13
C LYS A 172 9.10 -17.38 -5.56
N SER A 173 10.02 -17.25 -4.62
CA SER A 173 10.65 -18.39 -3.93
C SER A 173 9.62 -19.25 -3.19
N TYR A 174 8.67 -18.61 -2.50
CA TYR A 174 7.58 -19.31 -1.83
C TYR A 174 6.68 -20.08 -2.79
N ILE A 175 6.27 -19.44 -3.89
CA ILE A 175 5.44 -20.08 -4.92
C ILE A 175 6.18 -21.27 -5.54
N GLN A 176 7.48 -21.11 -5.84
CA GLN A 176 8.28 -22.18 -6.42
C GLN A 176 8.40 -23.37 -5.47
N THR A 177 8.67 -23.10 -4.18
CA THR A 177 8.74 -24.13 -3.14
C THR A 177 7.40 -24.88 -3.03
N ALA A 178 6.27 -24.17 -2.99
CA ALA A 178 4.95 -24.77 -2.92
C ALA A 178 4.64 -25.68 -4.12
N LYS A 179 4.97 -25.23 -5.34
CA LYS A 179 4.80 -26.04 -6.58
C LYS A 179 5.66 -27.30 -6.56
N SER A 180 6.90 -27.20 -6.07
CA SER A 180 7.80 -28.36 -5.99
C SER A 180 7.29 -29.44 -5.02
N TYR A 181 6.61 -29.04 -3.94
CA TYR A 181 5.99 -29.96 -3.01
C TYR A 181 4.81 -30.70 -3.64
N GLN A 182 3.94 -29.96 -4.36
CA GLN A 182 2.77 -30.53 -5.04
C GLN A 182 3.15 -31.49 -6.18
N SER A 183 4.26 -31.24 -6.88
CA SER A 183 4.73 -32.13 -7.97
C SER A 183 5.38 -33.44 -7.48
N ARG A 184 5.64 -33.58 -6.17
CA ARG A 184 6.27 -34.75 -5.56
C ARG A 184 5.29 -35.65 -4.80
N MET A 185 4.02 -35.26 -4.74
CA MET A 185 2.89 -36.07 -4.25
C MET A 185 2.15 -36.67 -5.45
#